data_AF-A0A535GCF8-F1
#
_entry.id   AF-A0A535GCF8-F1
#
_cell.length_a   1.000
_cell.length_b   1.000
_cell.length_c   1.000
_cell.angle_alpha   90.00
_cell.angle_beta   90.00
_cell.angle_gamma   90.00
#
_symmetry.space_group_name_H-M   'P 1'
#
loop_
_entity.id
_entity.type
_entity.pdbx_description
1 polymer ?
#
loop_
_entity_poly.entity_id
_entity_poly.type
_entity_poly.pdbx_seq_one_letter_code
_entity_poly.pdbx_strand_id
1 'polypeptide(L)'
;MTRPRLALVGFGSVGRALARMLLATQAPFVVTAIGTRSHGAVVHHGGIDLSLILAGTDLPRRALPPMRDLPADILVEITTLEPRTGEPALTHIREALGAGMHVVTANKGPIARAYRDLDALAAAKGRLLRFEATLADCLPVFNLRRASLPLGEIRRVNGIVSSTC
;
A
#
# COMPACT_ATOMS: atom_id res chain seq x y z
N MET A 1 23.02 -2.89 7.76
CA MET A 1 21.96 -3.04 6.74
C MET A 1 21.00 -1.86 6.87
N THR A 2 20.70 -1.15 5.80
CA THR A 2 19.77 -0.01 5.81
C THR A 2 18.33 -0.50 5.95
N ARG A 3 17.55 0.09 6.87
CA ARG A 3 16.13 -0.25 7.06
C ARG A 3 15.31 0.21 5.85
N PRO A 4 14.42 -0.62 5.26
CA PRO A 4 13.59 -0.18 4.15
C PRO A 4 12.64 0.93 4.56
N ARG A 5 12.44 1.89 3.66
CA ARG A 5 11.65 3.09 3.88
C ARG A 5 10.24 2.94 3.32
N LEU A 6 9.23 3.30 4.11
CA LEU A 6 7.82 3.23 3.74
C LEU A 6 7.24 4.61 3.48
N ALA A 7 6.46 4.74 2.41
CA ALA A 7 5.51 5.82 2.22
C ALA A 7 4.09 5.29 2.46
N LEU A 8 3.35 5.87 3.41
CA LEU A 8 1.96 5.52 3.68
C LEU A 8 1.04 6.54 3.02
N VAL A 9 0.31 6.14 1.97
CA VAL A 9 -0.61 7.02 1.25
C VAL A 9 -2.03 6.58 1.52
N GLY A 10 -2.73 7.41 2.31
CA GLY A 10 -3.90 7.04 3.08
C GLY A 10 -3.52 6.77 4.55
N PHE A 11 -4.25 7.39 5.48
CA PHE A 11 -4.01 7.22 6.92
C PHE A 11 -5.33 7.09 7.71
N GLY A 12 -6.28 6.34 7.12
CA GLY A 12 -7.56 5.98 7.73
C GLY A 12 -7.43 4.86 8.77
N SER A 13 -8.50 4.07 8.96
CA SER A 13 -8.52 2.93 9.89
C SER A 13 -7.38 1.95 9.62
N VAL A 14 -7.23 1.51 8.37
CA VAL A 14 -6.19 0.56 7.93
C VAL A 14 -4.79 1.13 8.14
N GLY A 15 -4.54 2.39 7.74
CA GLY A 15 -3.22 3.01 7.89
C GLY A 15 -2.81 3.19 9.34
N ARG A 16 -3.75 3.57 10.21
CA ARG A 16 -3.51 3.66 11.66
C ARG A 16 -3.29 2.27 12.28
N ALA A 17 -4.03 1.25 11.85
CA ALA A 17 -3.82 -0.12 12.31
C ALA A 17 -2.43 -0.64 11.90
N LEU A 18 -2.02 -0.40 10.65
CA LEU A 18 -0.68 -0.72 10.17
C LEU A 18 0.40 0.02 11.00
N ALA A 19 0.24 1.33 11.23
CA ALA A 19 1.18 2.09 12.04
C ALA A 19 1.31 1.54 13.48
N ARG A 20 0.19 1.16 14.13
CA ARG A 20 0.21 0.50 15.43
C ARG A 20 0.95 -0.83 15.39
N MET A 21 0.70 -1.64 14.36
CA MET A 21 1.36 -2.93 14.19
C MET A 21 2.87 -2.76 14.01
N LEU A 22 3.31 -1.83 13.14
CA LEU A 22 4.73 -1.55 12.93
C LEU A 22 5.45 -1.18 14.23
N LEU A 23 4.82 -0.38 15.09
CA LEU A 23 5.35 -0.03 16.41
C LEU A 23 5.36 -1.24 17.35
N ALA A 24 4.24 -1.95 17.48
CA ALA A 24 4.08 -3.07 18.39
C ALA A 24 5.04 -4.23 18.08
N THR A 25 5.27 -4.52 16.80
CA THR A 25 6.17 -5.59 16.37
C THR A 25 7.62 -5.14 16.21
N GLN A 26 7.92 -3.85 16.46
CA GLN A 26 9.23 -3.24 16.18
C GLN A 26 9.75 -3.59 14.78
N ALA A 27 8.85 -3.54 13.79
CA ALA A 27 9.18 -3.97 12.43
C ALA A 27 10.37 -3.17 11.89
N PRO A 28 11.28 -3.78 11.10
CA PRO A 28 12.53 -3.16 10.68
C PRO A 28 12.35 -2.11 9.55
N PHE A 29 11.26 -1.35 9.58
CA PHE A 29 10.90 -0.34 8.59
C PHE A 29 11.01 1.07 9.17
N VAL A 30 11.26 2.06 8.30
CA VAL A 30 11.21 3.47 8.65
C VAL A 30 10.13 4.14 7.81
N VAL A 31 9.11 4.73 8.43
CA VAL A 31 8.10 5.50 7.69
C VAL A 31 8.66 6.89 7.39
N THR A 32 8.85 7.22 6.13
CA THR A 32 9.45 8.50 5.69
C THR A 32 8.45 9.44 5.05
N ALA A 33 7.26 8.95 4.68
CA ALA A 33 6.17 9.77 4.21
C ALA A 33 4.81 9.26 4.71
N ILE A 34 3.92 10.19 5.06
CA ILE A 34 2.50 9.92 5.31
C ILE A 34 1.70 10.97 4.53
N GLY A 35 0.80 10.53 3.66
CA GLY A 35 -0.08 11.39 2.88
C GLY A 35 -1.54 11.06 3.11
N THR A 36 -2.40 12.07 3.15
CA THR A 36 -3.85 11.88 3.22
C THR A 36 -4.55 12.76 2.20
N ARG A 37 -5.80 12.42 1.86
CA ARG A 37 -6.62 13.20 0.93
C ARG A 37 -6.95 14.60 1.47
N SER A 38 -7.21 14.73 2.78
CA SER A 38 -7.81 15.95 3.36
C SER A 38 -7.10 16.51 4.59
N HIS A 39 -6.18 15.77 5.22
CA HIS A 39 -5.49 16.19 6.45
C HIS A 39 -4.03 16.59 6.19
N GLY A 40 -3.61 16.69 4.93
CA GLY A 40 -2.25 17.07 4.55
C GLY A 40 -1.30 15.88 4.45
N ALA A 41 -0.01 16.20 4.43
CA ALA A 41 1.07 15.25 4.23
C ALA A 41 2.33 15.63 5.01
N VAL A 42 3.11 14.63 5.37
CA VAL A 42 4.45 14.79 5.95
C VAL A 42 5.44 13.91 5.19
N VAL A 43 6.62 14.47 4.93
CA VAL A 43 7.79 13.79 4.37
C VAL A 43 8.98 14.17 5.22
N HIS A 44 9.72 13.16 5.71
CA HIS A 44 10.90 13.32 6.54
C HIS A 44 11.88 12.17 6.29
N HIS A 45 13.07 12.49 5.74
CA HIS A 45 14.09 11.49 5.38
C HIS A 45 14.60 10.68 6.58
N GLY A 46 14.66 11.31 7.76
CA GLY A 46 15.09 10.65 9.00
C GLY A 46 14.03 9.74 9.63
N GLY A 47 12.84 9.66 9.05
CA GLY A 47 11.71 8.92 9.59
C GLY A 47 10.71 9.79 10.35
N ILE A 48 9.48 9.31 10.44
CA ILE A 48 8.34 9.95 11.10
C ILE A 48 8.04 9.18 12.37
N ASP A 49 7.87 9.89 13.49
CA ASP A 49 7.43 9.29 14.73
C ASP A 49 5.93 8.95 14.65
N LEU A 50 5.64 7.67 14.38
CA LEU A 50 4.28 7.17 14.29
C LEU A 50 3.50 7.30 15.60
N SER A 51 4.17 7.33 16.77
CA SER A 51 3.48 7.46 18.06
C SER A 51 2.83 8.84 18.19
N LEU A 52 3.52 9.90 17.75
CA LEU A 52 2.98 11.26 17.71
C LEU A 52 1.81 11.38 16.73
N ILE A 53 1.92 10.79 15.54
CA ILE A 53 0.83 10.81 14.56
C ILE A 53 -0.39 10.03 15.08
N LEU A 54 -0.18 8.88 15.72
CA LEU A 54 -1.26 8.08 16.31
C LEU A 54 -1.92 8.76 17.52
N ALA A 55 -1.17 9.58 18.26
CA ALA A 55 -1.68 10.40 19.36
C ALA A 55 -2.51 11.61 18.90
N GLY A 56 -2.61 11.84 17.58
CA GLY A 56 -3.45 12.91 17.01
C GLY A 56 -2.67 14.15 16.59
N THR A 57 -1.34 14.08 16.46
CA THR A 57 -0.57 15.18 15.87
C THR A 57 -1.02 15.41 14.42
N ASP A 58 -1.47 16.62 14.12
CA ASP A 58 -1.89 16.99 12.78
C ASP A 58 -0.72 16.90 11.79
N LEU A 59 -1.02 16.42 10.59
CA LEU A 59 -0.05 16.51 9.50
C LEU A 59 0.02 17.96 9.02
N PRO A 60 1.20 18.43 8.56
CA PRO A 60 1.30 19.72 7.91
C PRO A 60 0.31 19.80 6.74
N ARG A 61 -0.44 20.92 6.63
CA ARG A 61 -1.41 21.18 5.56
C ARG A 61 -0.71 21.50 4.23
N ARG A 62 0.00 20.52 3.69
CA ARG A 62 0.65 20.53 2.38
C ARG A 62 0.11 19.41 1.50
N ALA A 63 0.18 19.62 0.19
CA ALA A 63 -0.13 18.58 -0.77
C ALA A 63 0.86 17.41 -0.64
N LEU A 64 0.37 16.21 -0.90
CA LEU A 64 1.21 15.01 -1.05
C LEU A 64 2.05 15.18 -2.33
N PRO A 65 3.39 15.11 -2.26
CA PRO A 65 4.22 15.11 -3.46
C PRO A 65 3.91 13.92 -4.37
N PRO A 66 4.24 13.99 -5.67
CA PRO A 66 4.21 12.85 -6.57
C PRO A 66 4.97 11.65 -5.97
N MET A 67 4.53 10.43 -6.27
CA MET A 67 5.08 9.24 -5.58
C MET A 67 6.56 9.06 -5.88
N ARG A 68 6.98 9.45 -7.09
CA ARG A 68 8.37 9.42 -7.55
C ARG A 68 9.33 10.30 -6.75
N ASP A 69 8.80 11.30 -6.03
CA ASP A 69 9.59 12.26 -5.25
C ASP A 69 9.66 11.87 -3.77
N LEU A 70 8.96 10.81 -3.37
CA LEU A 70 8.95 10.35 -1.98
C LEU A 70 10.25 9.60 -1.65
N PRO A 71 10.89 9.87 -0.50
CA PRO A 71 12.10 9.19 -0.08
C PRO A 71 11.78 7.82 0.52
N ALA A 72 11.23 6.91 -0.29
CA ALA A 72 10.75 5.61 0.13
C ALA A 72 11.17 4.50 -0.85
N ASP A 73 11.28 3.28 -0.33
CA ASP A 73 11.57 2.07 -1.11
C ASP A 73 10.29 1.28 -1.40
N ILE A 74 9.25 1.46 -0.58
CA ILE A 74 7.98 0.77 -0.65
C ILE A 74 6.84 1.80 -0.47
N LEU A 75 5.91 1.82 -1.41
CA LEU A 75 4.65 2.54 -1.29
C LEU A 75 3.61 1.60 -0.67
N VAL A 76 2.94 2.06 0.38
CA VAL A 76 1.74 1.44 0.94
C VAL A 76 0.55 2.32 0.55
N GLU A 77 -0.22 1.86 -0.43
CA GLU A 77 -1.36 2.58 -0.99
C GLU A 77 -2.67 2.06 -0.38
N ILE A 78 -3.30 2.91 0.42
CA ILE A 78 -4.48 2.60 1.23
C ILE A 78 -5.43 3.80 1.27
N THR A 79 -5.51 4.54 0.16
CA THR A 79 -6.48 5.62 0.01
C THR A 79 -7.89 5.09 -0.17
N THR A 80 -8.86 6.00 -0.09
CA THR A 80 -10.27 5.66 -0.31
C THR A 80 -10.49 5.15 -1.73
N LEU A 81 -11.34 4.13 -1.86
CA LEU A 81 -11.69 3.51 -3.12
C LEU A 81 -12.53 4.45 -4.00
N GLU A 82 -12.12 4.64 -5.27
CA GLU A 82 -13.00 5.08 -6.36
C GLU A 82 -13.13 3.93 -7.36
N PRO A 83 -14.27 3.22 -7.38
CA PRO A 83 -14.41 2.00 -8.16
C PRO A 83 -14.50 2.24 -9.68
N ARG A 84 -14.89 3.45 -10.12
CA ARG A 84 -15.13 3.74 -11.54
C ARG A 84 -13.88 4.06 -12.33
N THR A 85 -12.86 4.61 -11.68
CA THR A 85 -11.60 4.97 -12.36
C THR A 85 -10.40 4.27 -11.72
N GLY A 86 -10.49 3.89 -10.44
CA GLY A 86 -9.34 3.47 -9.66
C GLY A 86 -8.44 4.63 -9.25
N GLU A 87 -8.76 5.87 -9.61
CA GLU A 87 -7.96 7.06 -9.32
C GLU A 87 -8.32 7.65 -7.95
N PRO A 88 -7.37 8.27 -7.22
CA PRO A 88 -5.97 8.53 -7.60
C PRO A 88 -5.01 7.35 -7.36
N ALA A 89 -5.49 6.26 -6.75
CA ALA A 89 -4.66 5.12 -6.37
C ALA A 89 -3.94 4.48 -7.57
N LEU A 90 -4.58 4.43 -8.74
CA LEU A 90 -3.98 3.90 -9.95
C LEU A 90 -2.77 4.74 -10.38
N THR A 91 -2.90 6.07 -10.37
CA THR A 91 -1.78 6.97 -10.60
C THR A 91 -0.68 6.79 -9.56
N HIS A 92 -1.01 6.71 -8.26
CA HIS A 92 -0.01 6.48 -7.22
C HIS A 92 0.83 5.22 -7.46
N ILE A 93 0.16 4.10 -7.73
CA ILE A 93 0.83 2.81 -7.96
C ILE A 93 1.72 2.86 -9.21
N ARG A 94 1.22 3.45 -10.30
CA ARG A 94 1.99 3.58 -11.55
C ARG A 94 3.24 4.44 -11.35
N GLU A 95 3.11 5.59 -10.68
CA GLU A 95 4.24 6.47 -10.41
C GLU A 95 5.29 5.79 -9.51
N ALA A 96 4.86 5.12 -8.44
CA ALA A 96 5.76 4.45 -7.51
C ALA A 96 6.52 3.30 -8.17
N LEU A 97 5.84 2.42 -8.92
CA LEU A 97 6.49 1.36 -9.68
C LEU A 97 7.45 1.95 -10.73
N GLY A 98 7.02 3.00 -11.43
CA GLY A 98 7.84 3.72 -12.41
C GLY A 98 9.13 4.27 -11.82
N ALA A 99 9.08 4.76 -10.59
CA ALA A 99 10.21 5.26 -9.81
C ALA A 99 11.06 4.16 -9.15
N GLY A 100 10.73 2.88 -9.34
CA GLY A 100 11.50 1.76 -8.82
C GLY A 100 11.15 1.37 -7.37
N MET A 101 10.00 1.81 -6.85
CA MET A 101 9.50 1.37 -5.55
C MET A 101 8.78 0.03 -5.68
N HIS A 102 8.76 -0.74 -4.58
CA HIS A 102 7.75 -1.80 -4.43
C HIS A 102 6.41 -1.19 -4.04
N VAL A 103 5.32 -1.88 -4.33
CA VAL A 103 3.97 -1.43 -3.98
C VAL A 103 3.22 -2.51 -3.21
N VAL A 104 2.61 -2.10 -2.10
CA VAL A 104 1.58 -2.85 -1.38
C VAL A 104 0.31 -2.01 -1.39
N THR A 105 -0.84 -2.60 -1.74
CA THR A 105 -2.12 -1.87 -1.72
C THR A 105 -3.23 -2.66 -1.06
N ALA A 106 -4.11 -1.97 -0.34
CA ALA A 106 -5.42 -2.50 0.07
C ALA A 106 -6.57 -1.94 -0.78
N ASN A 107 -6.26 -1.09 -1.76
CA ASN A 107 -7.24 -0.50 -2.65
C ASN A 107 -7.51 -1.45 -3.84
N LYS A 108 -8.72 -2.01 -3.88
CA LYS A 108 -9.13 -2.92 -4.95
C LYS A 108 -9.35 -2.24 -6.30
N GLY A 109 -9.53 -0.92 -6.34
CA GLY A 109 -9.84 -0.16 -7.56
C GLY A 109 -8.78 -0.33 -8.65
N PRO A 110 -7.51 0.02 -8.40
CA PRO A 110 -6.44 -0.14 -9.38
C PRO A 110 -6.25 -1.58 -9.86
N ILE A 111 -6.37 -2.55 -8.94
CA ILE A 111 -6.20 -3.97 -9.26
C ILE A 111 -7.34 -4.44 -10.17
N ALA A 112 -8.60 -4.11 -9.84
CA ALA A 112 -9.74 -4.48 -10.67
C ALA A 112 -9.69 -3.85 -12.08
N ARG A 113 -9.05 -2.69 -12.24
CA ARG A 113 -9.07 -1.93 -13.50
C ARG A 113 -7.84 -2.13 -14.38
N ALA A 114 -6.67 -2.30 -13.79
CA ALA A 114 -5.42 -2.25 -14.52
C ALA A 114 -4.38 -3.28 -14.05
N TYR A 115 -4.80 -4.39 -13.40
CA TYR A 115 -3.88 -5.39 -12.86
C TYR A 115 -2.80 -5.82 -13.88
N ARG A 116 -3.18 -6.18 -15.11
CA ARG A 116 -2.24 -6.67 -16.13
C ARG A 116 -1.14 -5.66 -16.44
N ASP A 117 -1.51 -4.40 -16.61
CA ASP A 117 -0.56 -3.32 -16.93
C ASP A 117 0.35 -3.02 -15.73
N LEU A 118 -0.22 -3.01 -14.52
CA LEU A 118 0.54 -2.78 -13.29
C LEU A 118 1.51 -3.94 -12.98
N ASP A 119 1.10 -5.18 -13.22
CA ASP A 119 1.91 -6.38 -13.03
C ASP A 119 3.06 -6.42 -14.04
N ALA A 120 2.77 -6.11 -15.32
CA ALA A 120 3.79 -5.97 -16.36
C ALA A 120 4.80 -4.86 -16.04
N LEU A 121 4.33 -3.70 -15.56
CA LEU A 121 5.20 -2.60 -15.15
C LEU A 121 6.08 -2.99 -13.95
N ALA A 122 5.51 -3.64 -12.94
CA ALA A 122 6.27 -4.12 -11.79
C ALA A 122 7.36 -5.11 -12.22
N ALA A 123 7.03 -6.07 -13.09
CA ALA A 123 7.99 -7.03 -13.63
C ALA A 123 9.12 -6.35 -14.42
N ALA A 124 8.79 -5.41 -15.32
CA ALA A 124 9.76 -4.66 -16.10
C ALA A 124 10.73 -3.83 -15.23
N LYS A 125 10.29 -3.40 -14.04
CA LYS A 125 11.10 -2.65 -13.08
C LYS A 125 11.81 -3.52 -12.05
N GLY A 126 11.61 -4.84 -12.09
CA GLY A 126 12.11 -5.76 -11.06
C GLY A 126 11.52 -5.48 -9.68
N ARG A 127 10.28 -4.98 -9.61
CA ARG A 127 9.57 -4.61 -8.38
C ARG A 127 8.39 -5.53 -8.11
N LEU A 128 7.91 -5.45 -6.88
CA LEU A 128 6.83 -6.30 -6.38
C LEU A 128 5.55 -5.46 -6.29
N LEU A 129 4.44 -6.05 -6.74
CA LEU A 129 3.09 -5.56 -6.53
C LEU A 129 2.33 -6.57 -5.66
N ARG A 130 1.98 -6.18 -4.43
CA ARG A 130 1.24 -6.99 -3.45
C ARG A 130 -0.10 -6.33 -3.13
N PHE A 131 -1.15 -7.15 -3.03
CA PHE A 131 -2.53 -6.66 -2.92
C PHE A 131 -3.41 -7.63 -2.12
N GLU A 132 -2.83 -8.30 -1.12
CA GLU A 132 -3.53 -9.30 -0.30
C GLU A 132 -4.82 -8.73 0.32
N ALA A 133 -4.69 -7.56 0.94
CA ALA A 133 -5.78 -6.87 1.63
C ALA A 133 -6.89 -6.32 0.69
N THR A 134 -6.81 -6.55 -0.63
CA THR A 134 -7.86 -6.14 -1.57
C THR A 134 -9.04 -7.12 -1.64
N LEU A 135 -8.85 -8.35 -1.15
CA LEU A 135 -9.82 -9.43 -1.24
C LEU A 135 -9.89 -10.21 0.06
N ALA A 136 -11.11 -10.40 0.58
CA ALA A 136 -11.37 -11.25 1.74
C ALA A 136 -10.57 -10.89 3.00
N ASP A 137 -10.34 -9.59 3.21
CA ASP A 137 -9.68 -8.99 4.37
C ASP A 137 -8.33 -9.65 4.74
N CYS A 138 -8.35 -10.58 5.69
CA CYS A 138 -7.18 -11.24 6.25
C CYS A 138 -6.92 -12.65 5.69
N LEU A 139 -7.77 -13.15 4.78
CA LEU A 139 -7.57 -14.47 4.19
C LEU A 139 -6.41 -14.44 3.19
N PRO A 140 -5.44 -15.37 3.28
CA PRO A 140 -4.24 -15.36 2.44
C PRO A 140 -4.52 -15.93 1.04
N VAL A 141 -5.46 -15.36 0.29
CA VAL A 141 -5.90 -15.83 -1.02
C VAL A 141 -4.78 -15.81 -2.07
N PHE A 142 -4.08 -14.69 -2.24
CA PHE A 142 -3.04 -14.58 -3.27
C PHE A 142 -1.74 -15.22 -2.81
N ASN A 143 -1.42 -15.11 -1.52
CA ASN A 143 -0.29 -15.81 -0.93
C ASN A 143 -0.45 -17.33 -0.99
N LEU A 144 -1.67 -17.88 -0.90
CA LEU A 144 -1.92 -19.32 -1.06
C LEU A 144 -1.36 -19.83 -2.40
N ARG A 145 -1.65 -19.14 -3.52
CA ARG A 145 -1.12 -19.52 -4.84
C ARG A 145 0.40 -19.30 -4.96
N ARG A 146 0.92 -18.23 -4.34
CA ARG A 146 2.31 -17.81 -4.52
C ARG A 146 3.30 -18.58 -3.66
N ALA A 147 2.93 -18.93 -2.43
CA ALA A 147 3.83 -19.51 -1.44
C ALA A 147 3.42 -20.93 -1.01
N SER A 148 2.12 -21.20 -0.89
CA SER A 148 1.64 -22.43 -0.26
C SER A 148 1.28 -23.54 -1.26
N LEU A 149 0.89 -23.18 -2.49
CA LEU A 149 0.55 -24.12 -3.57
C LEU A 149 1.35 -23.85 -4.84
N PRO A 150 2.70 -23.84 -4.81
CA PRO A 150 3.51 -23.53 -5.98
C PRO A 150 3.40 -24.58 -7.09
N LEU A 151 3.11 -25.84 -6.74
CA LEU A 151 2.95 -26.97 -7.67
C LEU A 151 1.48 -27.36 -7.90
N GLY A 152 0.56 -26.78 -7.12
CA GLY A 152 -0.86 -27.07 -7.21
C GLY A 152 -1.52 -26.29 -8.33
N GLU A 153 -2.39 -26.96 -9.09
CA GLU A 153 -3.25 -26.31 -10.07
C GLU A 153 -4.58 -25.89 -9.42
N ILE A 154 -4.85 -24.59 -9.37
CA ILE A 154 -6.12 -24.08 -8.87
C ILE A 154 -7.19 -24.25 -9.95
N ARG A 155 -8.06 -25.25 -9.78
CA ARG A 155 -9.18 -25.52 -10.70
C ARG A 155 -10.40 -24.64 -10.45
N ARG A 156 -10.65 -24.25 -9.20
CA ARG A 156 -11.84 -23.48 -8.80
C ARG A 156 -11.58 -22.73 -7.49
N VAL A 157 -12.16 -21.54 -7.37
CA VAL A 157 -12.21 -20.76 -6.12
C VAL A 157 -13.67 -20.38 -5.86
N ASN A 158 -14.21 -20.74 -4.69
CA ASN A 158 -15.54 -20.31 -4.23
C ASN A 158 -15.42 -19.72 -2.83
N GLY A 159 -16.14 -18.63 -2.56
CA GLY A 159 -16.18 -18.04 -1.23
C GLY A 159 -17.07 -16.82 -1.15
N ILE A 160 -17.47 -16.48 0.07
CA ILE A 160 -18.11 -15.20 0.40
C ILE A 160 -16.98 -14.23 0.72
N VAL A 161 -16.84 -13.18 -0.09
CA VAL A 161 -15.69 -12.26 -0.04
C VAL A 161 -16.09 -10.80 0.19
N SER A 162 -17.34 -10.57 0.59
CA SER A 162 -17.89 -9.25 0.95
C SER A 162 -18.62 -9.34 2.28
N SER A 163 -18.35 -8.39 3.17
CA SER A 163 -18.89 -8.35 4.55
C SER A 163 -20.13 -7.45 4.68
N THR A 164 -20.56 -6.78 3.61
CA THR A 164 -21.63 -5.75 3.61
C THR A 164 -22.57 -5.90 2.41
N CYS A 165 -23.19 -7.07 2.27
CA CYS A 165 -24.18 -7.34 1.22
C CYS A 165 -25.38 -6.39 1.27
#